data_AF-A0A0L0QKA9-F1
#
_entry.id   AF-A0A0L0QKA9-F1
#
_cell.length_a   1.000
_cell.length_b   1.000
_cell.length_c   1.000
_cell.angle_alpha   90.00
_cell.angle_beta   90.00
_cell.angle_gamma   90.00
#
_symmetry.space_group_name_H-M   'P 1'
#
loop_
_entity.id
_entity.type
_entity.pdbx_description
1 polymer ?
#
loop_
_entity_poly.entity_id
_entity_poly.type
_entity_poly.pdbx_seq_one_letter_code
_entity_poly.pdbx_strand_id
1 'polypeptide(L)'
;YTYANNNPVMLVDPDGEWAWVAVNAGFAAYRGYKAYKAGKSKKQIAWAVASGFGPGRYFKGAKRVYRFAKKVNSWSNKKTWKHIKERHGSKSKISGKGKFRSNRTMKRTTRATARTKAARKGRYNRTIHEKTFKKYVGRNGNGKKTKRVRVIRDRNGRIVTSFPY
;
A
#
# COMPACT_ATOMS: atom_id res chain seq x y z
N TYR A 1 -22.31 23.60 18.95
CA TYR A 1 -21.32 24.07 17.97
C TYR A 1 -19.94 24.05 18.63
N THR A 2 -19.06 23.19 18.15
CA THR A 2 -17.74 22.87 18.73
C THR A 2 -16.67 23.72 18.06
N TYR A 3 -16.21 24.76 18.77
CA TYR A 3 -15.03 25.54 18.40
C TYR A 3 -13.82 24.99 19.16
N ALA A 4 -12.71 24.82 18.44
CA ALA A 4 -11.35 24.64 18.96
C ALA A 4 -11.10 23.44 19.91
N ASN A 5 -11.07 22.22 19.34
CA ASN A 5 -10.38 21.08 19.98
C ASN A 5 -8.86 21.19 19.72
N ASN A 6 -8.24 22.12 20.46
CA ASN A 6 -6.84 22.54 20.51
C ASN A 6 -5.78 21.42 20.41
N ASN A 7 -5.52 20.93 19.19
CA ASN A 7 -4.20 20.41 18.85
C ASN A 7 -3.82 20.67 17.38
N PRO A 8 -3.34 21.88 17.05
CA PRO A 8 -2.70 22.17 15.77
C PRO A 8 -1.24 21.65 15.66
N VAL A 9 -0.74 20.85 16.62
CA VAL A 9 0.70 20.60 16.86
C VAL A 9 1.16 19.19 16.44
N MET A 10 0.61 18.60 15.38
CA MET A 10 1.27 17.45 14.74
C MET A 10 1.22 17.52 13.21
N LEU A 11 1.82 18.57 12.66
CA LEU A 11 2.68 18.54 11.46
C LEU A 11 3.47 19.87 11.35
N VAL A 12 3.84 20.46 12.50
CA VAL A 12 4.87 21.52 12.51
C VAL A 12 6.15 20.83 12.03
N ASP A 13 6.52 21.12 10.79
CA ASP A 13 7.81 20.79 10.20
C ASP A 13 8.82 21.71 10.89
N PRO A 14 9.60 21.23 11.87
CA PRO A 14 10.42 22.11 12.72
C PRO A 14 11.51 22.83 11.92
N ASP A 15 11.79 22.36 10.69
CA ASP A 15 12.94 22.78 9.87
C ASP A 15 12.56 23.16 8.40
N GLY A 16 11.28 23.07 8.02
CA GLY A 16 10.81 23.28 6.62
C GLY A 16 11.26 22.22 5.60
N GLU A 17 11.90 21.13 6.04
CA GLU A 17 12.52 20.12 5.18
C GLU A 17 11.49 19.28 4.41
N TRP A 18 10.30 19.05 4.98
CA TRP A 18 9.26 18.23 4.38
C TRP A 18 8.47 18.97 3.31
N ALA A 19 8.26 20.27 3.48
CA ALA A 19 7.69 21.14 2.44
C ALA A 19 8.59 21.13 1.19
N TRP A 20 9.90 21.32 1.38
CA TRP A 20 10.89 21.27 0.30
C TRP A 20 11.02 19.88 -0.34
N VAL A 21 10.91 18.79 0.42
CA VAL A 21 10.89 17.42 -0.14
C VAL A 21 9.62 17.18 -0.97
N ALA A 22 8.46 17.68 -0.56
CA ALA A 22 7.22 17.57 -1.32
C ALA A 22 7.25 18.39 -2.62
N VAL A 23 7.76 19.62 -2.56
CA VAL A 23 7.99 20.47 -3.73
C VAL A 23 8.96 19.80 -4.70
N ASN A 24 10.11 19.33 -4.21
CA ASN A 24 11.09 18.62 -5.04
C ASN A 24 10.55 17.30 -5.59
N ALA A 25 9.72 16.57 -4.84
CA ALA A 25 9.06 15.37 -5.32
C ALA A 25 8.02 15.69 -6.42
N GLY A 26 7.31 16.81 -6.31
CA GLY A 26 6.43 17.33 -7.34
C GLY A 26 7.17 17.71 -8.62
N PHE A 27 8.27 18.48 -8.49
CA PHE A 27 9.15 18.83 -9.62
C PHE A 27 9.79 17.60 -10.26
N ALA A 28 10.25 16.63 -9.46
CA ALA A 28 10.83 15.39 -9.94
C ALA A 28 9.80 14.52 -10.66
N ALA A 29 8.58 14.42 -10.15
CA ALA A 29 7.48 13.73 -10.82
C ALA A 29 7.11 14.42 -12.15
N TYR A 30 7.04 15.75 -12.17
CA TYR A 30 6.74 16.53 -13.36
C TYR A 30 7.85 16.41 -14.43
N ARG A 31 9.12 16.55 -14.06
CA ARG A 31 10.26 16.41 -14.99
C ARG A 31 10.43 14.97 -15.46
N GLY A 32 10.23 13.99 -14.58
CA GLY A 32 10.24 12.57 -14.93
C GLY A 32 9.11 12.21 -15.91
N TYR A 33 7.90 12.75 -15.68
CA TYR A 33 6.76 12.57 -16.58
C TYR A 33 6.99 13.23 -17.95
N LYS A 34 7.50 14.47 -17.97
CA LYS A 34 7.84 15.18 -19.22
C LYS A 34 8.96 14.45 -20.00
N ALA A 35 9.98 13.93 -19.31
CA ALA A 35 11.05 13.14 -19.93
C ALA A 35 10.56 11.79 -20.47
N TYR A 36 9.66 11.12 -19.74
CA TYR A 36 9.00 9.89 -20.21
C TYR A 36 8.15 10.13 -21.46
N LYS A 37 7.34 11.19 -21.46
CA LYS A 37 6.53 11.61 -22.63
C LYS A 37 7.40 12.01 -23.83
N ALA A 38 8.60 12.52 -23.59
CA ALA A 38 9.60 12.83 -24.62
C ALA A 38 10.39 11.59 -25.11
N GLY A 39 9.96 10.37 -24.79
CA GLY A 39 10.59 9.13 -25.27
C GLY A 39 11.99 8.86 -24.70
N LYS A 40 12.39 9.57 -23.64
CA LYS A 40 13.75 9.46 -23.09
C LYS A 40 13.98 8.11 -22.42
N SER A 41 15.20 7.61 -22.50
CA SER A 41 15.60 6.35 -21.87
C SER A 41 15.48 6.40 -20.34
N LYS A 42 15.37 5.23 -19.69
CA LYS A 42 15.24 5.12 -18.22
C LYS A 42 16.37 5.85 -17.47
N LYS A 43 17.60 5.84 -18.03
CA LYS A 43 18.75 6.58 -17.48
C LYS A 43 18.56 8.09 -17.56
N GLN A 44 18.04 8.59 -18.68
CA GLN A 44 17.76 10.02 -18.88
C GLN A 44 16.58 10.52 -18.04
N ILE A 45 15.55 9.70 -17.85
CA ILE A 45 14.44 10.00 -16.93
C ILE A 45 14.98 10.09 -15.50
N ALA A 46 15.80 9.12 -15.07
CA ALA A 46 16.44 9.15 -13.76
C ALA A 46 17.35 10.37 -13.59
N TRP A 47 18.09 10.75 -14.63
CA TRP A 47 18.94 11.95 -14.62
C TRP A 47 18.12 13.24 -14.55
N ALA A 48 17.00 13.35 -15.28
CA ALA A 48 16.11 14.52 -15.23
C ALA A 48 15.40 14.69 -13.88
N VAL A 49 15.07 13.57 -13.23
CA VAL A 49 14.58 13.51 -11.85
C VAL A 49 15.69 13.94 -10.89
N ALA A 50 16.91 13.45 -11.08
CA ALA A 50 18.05 13.72 -10.21
C ALA A 50 18.57 15.16 -10.34
N SER A 51 18.64 15.73 -11.55
CA SER A 51 19.15 17.07 -11.85
C SER A 51 18.38 18.20 -11.17
N GLY A 52 17.18 17.93 -10.63
CA GLY A 52 16.42 18.87 -9.81
C GLY A 52 16.96 19.05 -8.39
N PHE A 53 17.90 18.20 -7.94
CA PHE A 53 18.39 18.21 -6.55
C PHE A 53 19.71 18.96 -6.35
N GLY A 54 20.29 19.56 -7.40
CA GLY A 54 21.55 20.30 -7.36
C GLY A 54 22.81 19.41 -7.27
N PRO A 55 23.99 19.92 -7.70
CA PRO A 55 25.23 19.17 -7.65
C PRO A 55 25.61 18.79 -6.20
N GLY A 56 25.97 17.52 -5.97
CA GLY A 56 26.40 17.00 -4.66
C GLY A 56 25.30 16.50 -3.71
N ARG A 57 24.01 16.75 -4.00
CA ARG A 57 22.89 16.32 -3.12
C ARG A 57 22.08 15.14 -3.65
N TYR A 58 22.43 14.60 -4.82
CA TYR A 58 21.72 13.52 -5.52
C TYR A 58 21.41 12.30 -4.64
N PHE A 59 22.38 11.81 -3.86
CA PHE A 59 22.18 10.62 -3.00
C PHE A 59 21.30 10.90 -1.77
N LYS A 60 21.47 12.06 -1.12
CA LYS A 60 20.66 12.44 0.06
C LYS A 60 19.22 12.78 -0.36
N GLY A 61 19.04 13.49 -1.48
CA GLY A 61 17.75 13.82 -2.07
C GLY A 61 16.97 12.59 -2.53
N ALA A 62 17.61 11.68 -3.27
CA ALA A 62 16.97 10.42 -3.70
C ALA A 62 16.56 9.55 -2.51
N LYS A 63 17.39 9.44 -1.46
CA LYS A 63 17.06 8.70 -0.24
C LYS A 63 15.89 9.33 0.52
N ARG A 64 15.79 10.67 0.57
CA ARG A 64 14.65 11.39 1.17
C ARG A 64 13.36 11.20 0.37
N VAL A 65 13.40 11.35 -0.95
CA VAL A 65 12.25 11.09 -1.84
C VAL A 65 11.80 9.63 -1.75
N TYR A 66 12.74 8.68 -1.73
CA TYR A 66 12.43 7.26 -1.55
C TYR A 66 11.79 6.98 -0.19
N ARG A 67 12.32 7.57 0.90
CA ARG A 67 11.72 7.46 2.24
C ARG A 67 10.32 8.07 2.29
N PHE A 68 10.11 9.22 1.64
CA PHE A 68 8.81 9.87 1.53
C PHE A 68 7.81 9.01 0.73
N ALA A 69 8.19 8.53 -0.45
CA ALA A 69 7.39 7.62 -1.25
C ALA A 69 7.03 6.35 -0.45
N LYS A 70 7.99 5.78 0.30
CA LYS A 70 7.75 4.64 1.20
C LYS A 70 6.78 4.99 2.34
N LYS A 71 6.86 6.20 2.92
CA LYS A 71 5.96 6.69 3.98
C LYS A 71 4.54 6.91 3.47
N VAL A 72 4.37 7.57 2.32
CA VAL A 72 3.07 7.76 1.65
C VAL A 72 2.45 6.41 1.27
N ASN A 73 3.24 5.50 0.71
CA ASN A 73 2.77 4.16 0.37
C ASN A 73 2.42 3.34 1.63
N SER A 74 3.12 3.54 2.75
CA SER A 74 2.79 2.96 4.05
C SER A 74 1.44 3.46 4.59
N TRP A 75 1.14 4.76 4.47
CA TRP A 75 -0.14 5.35 4.87
C TRP A 75 -1.31 4.80 4.05
N SER A 76 -1.17 4.71 2.72
CA SER A 76 -2.16 4.07 1.84
C SER A 76 -2.37 2.59 2.18
N ASN A 77 -1.28 1.88 2.48
CA ASN A 77 -1.35 0.49 2.95
C ASN A 77 -2.05 0.35 4.30
N LYS A 78 -1.89 1.30 5.24
CA LYS A 78 -2.54 1.26 6.57
C LYS A 78 -4.07 1.28 6.44
N LYS A 79 -4.61 2.12 5.54
CA LYS A 79 -6.05 2.16 5.20
C LYS A 79 -6.52 0.83 4.59
N THR A 80 -5.66 0.19 3.80
CA THR A 80 -5.92 -1.12 3.17
C THR A 80 -6.00 -2.27 4.18
N TRP A 81 -5.27 -2.24 5.30
CA TRP A 81 -5.34 -3.33 6.28
C TRP A 81 -6.50 -3.18 7.27
N LYS A 82 -6.97 -1.95 7.52
CA LYS A 82 -7.99 -1.67 8.53
C LYS A 82 -9.31 -2.36 8.20
N HIS A 83 -9.80 -2.19 6.97
CA HIS A 83 -11.05 -2.81 6.52
C HIS A 83 -10.97 -4.35 6.54
N ILE A 84 -9.82 -4.95 6.17
CA ILE A 84 -9.62 -6.40 6.24
C ILE A 84 -9.64 -6.86 7.70
N LYS A 85 -8.97 -6.13 8.60
CA LYS A 85 -8.94 -6.47 10.03
C LYS A 85 -10.33 -6.38 10.66
N GLU A 86 -11.08 -5.34 10.33
CA GLU A 86 -12.43 -5.12 10.85
C GLU A 86 -13.39 -6.25 10.44
N ARG A 87 -13.31 -6.72 9.19
CA ARG A 87 -14.23 -7.75 8.68
C ARG A 87 -13.74 -9.19 8.88
N HIS A 88 -12.44 -9.42 8.73
CA HIS A 88 -11.82 -10.74 8.65
C HIS A 88 -10.68 -10.96 9.65
N GLY A 89 -10.39 -10.00 10.52
CA GLY A 89 -9.40 -10.17 11.58
C GLY A 89 -9.82 -11.22 12.61
N SER A 90 -8.86 -11.68 13.42
CA SER A 90 -9.12 -12.71 14.44
C SER A 90 -10.12 -12.29 15.51
N LYS A 91 -10.22 -10.97 15.76
CA LYS A 91 -11.14 -10.36 16.72
C LYS A 91 -12.36 -9.71 16.03
N SER A 92 -12.59 -9.97 14.74
CA SER A 92 -13.78 -9.45 14.04
C SER A 92 -15.06 -10.01 14.66
N LYS A 93 -16.03 -9.14 14.94
CA LYS A 93 -17.35 -9.51 15.47
C LYS A 93 -18.37 -9.82 14.36
N ILE A 94 -18.01 -9.63 13.09
CA ILE A 94 -18.94 -9.87 11.97
C ILE A 94 -19.19 -11.38 11.81
N SER A 95 -20.47 -11.77 11.80
CA SER A 95 -20.93 -13.15 11.56
C SER A 95 -20.89 -13.51 10.07
N GLY A 96 -20.85 -14.81 9.75
CA GLY A 96 -20.86 -15.30 8.36
C GLY A 96 -19.64 -14.93 7.51
N LYS A 97 -18.56 -14.43 8.12
CA LYS A 97 -17.30 -14.06 7.43
C LYS A 97 -16.15 -14.93 7.91
N GLY A 98 -15.27 -15.32 6.98
CA GLY A 98 -14.02 -16.01 7.33
C GLY A 98 -13.10 -15.12 8.16
N LYS A 99 -12.45 -15.69 9.17
CA LYS A 99 -11.61 -14.98 10.15
C LYS A 99 -10.21 -15.56 10.18
N PHE A 100 -9.20 -14.71 9.97
CA PHE A 100 -7.81 -15.11 10.13
C PHE A 100 -7.54 -15.46 11.60
N ARG A 101 -6.64 -16.42 11.84
CA ARG A 101 -6.27 -16.80 13.21
C ARG A 101 -5.54 -15.68 13.98
N SER A 102 -4.86 -14.78 13.27
CA SER A 102 -4.17 -13.62 13.87
C SER A 102 -3.89 -12.53 12.84
N ASN A 103 -3.68 -11.30 13.31
CA ASN A 103 -3.31 -10.16 12.46
C ASN A 103 -1.98 -10.39 11.70
N ARG A 104 -1.03 -11.09 12.34
CA ARG A 104 0.24 -11.47 11.70
C ARG A 104 -0.02 -12.44 10.55
N THR A 105 -0.87 -13.44 10.77
CA THR A 105 -1.26 -14.41 9.73
C THR A 105 -1.95 -13.70 8.58
N MET A 106 -2.97 -12.88 8.85
CA MET A 106 -3.66 -12.06 7.86
C MET A 106 -2.70 -11.30 6.95
N LYS A 107 -1.79 -10.49 7.52
CA LYS A 107 -0.84 -9.68 6.73
C LYS A 107 0.09 -10.56 5.88
N ARG A 108 0.67 -11.61 6.49
CA ARG A 108 1.62 -12.50 5.82
C ARG A 108 0.96 -13.24 4.65
N THR A 109 -0.17 -13.89 4.90
CA THR A 109 -0.85 -14.72 3.90
C THR A 109 -1.46 -13.86 2.81
N THR A 110 -2.05 -12.71 3.15
CA THR A 110 -2.58 -11.77 2.14
C THR A 110 -1.50 -11.32 1.17
N ARG A 111 -0.32 -10.91 1.66
CA ARG A 111 0.80 -10.51 0.79
C ARG A 111 1.30 -11.67 -0.08
N ALA A 112 1.41 -12.86 0.51
CA ALA A 112 1.86 -14.05 -0.20
C ALA A 112 0.86 -14.47 -1.29
N THR A 113 -0.45 -14.38 -1.03
CA THR A 113 -1.50 -14.67 -2.01
C THR A 113 -1.56 -13.58 -3.08
N ALA A 114 -1.42 -12.30 -2.73
CA ALA A 114 -1.47 -11.19 -3.69
C ALA A 114 -0.37 -11.24 -4.78
N ARG A 115 0.73 -11.96 -4.51
CA ARG A 115 1.85 -12.18 -5.44
C ARG A 115 1.65 -13.37 -6.38
N THR A 116 0.63 -14.20 -6.16
CA THR A 116 0.32 -15.34 -7.04
C THR A 116 -0.27 -14.86 -8.36
N LYS A 117 -0.24 -15.69 -9.41
CA LYS A 117 -0.98 -15.45 -10.65
C LYS A 117 -2.48 -15.33 -10.32
N ALA A 118 -3.19 -14.46 -11.03
CA ALA A 118 -4.63 -14.34 -10.86
C ALA A 118 -5.29 -15.68 -11.22
N ALA A 119 -6.08 -16.22 -10.30
CA ALA A 119 -6.82 -17.46 -10.52
C ALA A 119 -7.99 -17.23 -11.49
N ARG A 120 -8.62 -16.05 -11.43
CA ARG A 120 -9.71 -15.64 -12.32
C ARG A 120 -9.93 -14.13 -12.28
N LYS A 121 -10.60 -13.61 -13.31
CA LYS A 121 -11.16 -12.26 -13.33
C LYS A 121 -12.42 -12.24 -12.47
N GLY A 122 -12.55 -11.22 -11.63
CA GLY A 122 -13.75 -10.92 -10.86
C GLY A 122 -14.54 -9.77 -11.48
N ARG A 123 -15.65 -9.40 -10.84
CA ARG A 123 -16.47 -8.24 -11.26
C ARG A 123 -15.68 -6.94 -11.18
N TYR A 124 -16.05 -5.94 -12.00
CA TYR A 124 -15.45 -4.60 -12.01
C TYR A 124 -13.93 -4.59 -12.30
N ASN A 125 -13.47 -5.43 -13.22
CA ASN A 125 -12.05 -5.56 -13.57
C ASN A 125 -11.14 -5.86 -12.37
N ARG A 126 -11.68 -6.56 -11.37
CA ARG A 126 -10.92 -7.04 -10.22
C ARG A 126 -10.26 -8.36 -10.57
N THR A 127 -9.12 -8.65 -9.96
CA THR A 127 -8.48 -9.96 -10.07
C THR A 127 -8.61 -10.72 -8.76
N ILE A 128 -8.90 -12.02 -8.86
CA ILE A 128 -9.01 -12.90 -7.71
C ILE A 128 -7.75 -13.75 -7.65
N HIS A 129 -7.05 -13.68 -6.53
CA HIS A 129 -5.86 -14.46 -6.24
C HIS A 129 -6.17 -15.44 -5.13
N GLU A 130 -5.79 -16.70 -5.31
CA GLU A 130 -6.08 -17.78 -4.37
C GLU A 130 -4.80 -18.53 -4.05
N LYS A 131 -4.60 -18.88 -2.78
CA LYS A 131 -3.43 -19.68 -2.35
C LYS A 131 -3.79 -20.59 -1.19
N THR A 132 -3.32 -21.83 -1.28
CA THR A 132 -3.36 -22.80 -0.19
C THR A 132 -2.03 -22.80 0.56
N PHE A 133 -2.08 -22.73 1.90
CA PHE A 133 -0.91 -22.72 2.76
C PHE A 133 -0.71 -24.08 3.44
N LYS A 134 0.53 -24.40 3.85
CA LYS A 134 0.83 -25.64 4.58
C LYS A 134 0.11 -25.73 5.94
N LYS A 135 -0.01 -24.60 6.64
CA LYS A 135 -0.64 -24.49 7.97
C LYS A 135 -2.00 -23.80 7.89
N TYR A 136 -2.91 -24.12 8.81
CA TYR A 136 -4.20 -23.43 8.95
C TYR A 136 -4.00 -21.92 9.14
N VAL A 137 -4.74 -21.15 8.35
CA VAL A 137 -4.65 -19.68 8.30
C VAL A 137 -5.75 -19.00 9.11
N GLY A 138 -6.85 -19.72 9.37
CA GLY A 138 -8.02 -19.19 10.04
C GLY A 138 -9.22 -20.12 9.90
N ARG A 139 -10.41 -19.54 10.01
CA ARG A 139 -11.71 -20.19 9.79
C ARG A 139 -12.41 -19.56 8.59
N ASN A 140 -13.17 -20.34 7.84
CA ASN A 140 -14.00 -19.83 6.74
C ASN A 140 -15.34 -19.27 7.25
N GLY A 141 -16.22 -18.85 6.34
CA GLY A 141 -17.52 -18.26 6.68
C GLY A 141 -18.43 -19.17 7.52
N ASN A 142 -18.23 -20.49 7.42
CA ASN A 142 -18.98 -21.52 8.14
C ASN A 142 -18.30 -21.93 9.46
N GLY A 143 -17.25 -21.22 9.87
CA GLY A 143 -16.50 -21.51 11.11
C GLY A 143 -15.50 -22.67 11.00
N LYS A 144 -15.43 -23.38 9.88
CA LYS A 144 -14.49 -24.50 9.67
C LYS A 144 -13.06 -24.00 9.48
N LYS A 145 -12.07 -24.68 10.06
CA LYS A 145 -10.64 -24.35 9.88
C LYS A 145 -10.27 -24.48 8.40
N THR A 146 -9.56 -23.49 7.86
CA THR A 146 -9.11 -23.49 6.46
C THR A 146 -7.63 -23.14 6.34
N LYS A 147 -7.02 -23.66 5.28
CA LYS A 147 -5.65 -23.38 4.83
C LYS A 147 -5.63 -22.42 3.64
N ARG A 148 -6.78 -22.06 3.09
CA ARG A 148 -6.91 -21.29 1.85
C ARG A 148 -7.16 -19.82 2.14
N VAL A 149 -6.59 -18.95 1.32
CA VAL A 149 -6.81 -17.50 1.38
C VAL A 149 -7.14 -16.98 -0.01
N ARG A 150 -8.19 -16.17 -0.08
CA ARG A 150 -8.56 -15.43 -1.28
C ARG A 150 -8.23 -13.95 -1.07
N VAL A 151 -7.62 -13.34 -2.07
CA VAL A 151 -7.33 -11.91 -2.12
C VAL A 151 -7.94 -11.34 -3.39
N ILE A 152 -8.68 -10.25 -3.23
CA ILE A 152 -9.27 -9.50 -4.34
C ILE A 152 -8.42 -8.25 -4.55
N ARG A 153 -7.96 -8.04 -5.78
CA ARG A 153 -7.24 -6.83 -6.18
C ARG A 153 -8.06 -6.02 -7.18
N ASP A 154 -7.92 -4.71 -7.15
CA ASP A 154 -8.49 -3.83 -8.17
C ASP A 154 -7.62 -3.77 -9.43
N ARG A 155 -8.08 -3.03 -10.44
CA ARG A 155 -7.34 -2.78 -11.68
C ARG A 155 -5.97 -2.13 -11.43
N ASN A 156 -5.84 -1.36 -10.35
CA ASN A 156 -4.61 -0.67 -9.96
C ASN A 156 -3.70 -1.56 -9.10
N GLY A 157 -4.05 -2.84 -8.91
CA GLY A 157 -3.30 -3.80 -8.13
C GLY A 157 -3.38 -3.60 -6.61
N ARG A 158 -4.25 -2.71 -6.11
CA ARG A 158 -4.48 -2.51 -4.67
C ARG A 158 -5.34 -3.64 -4.13
N ILE A 159 -5.10 -4.02 -2.87
CA ILE A 159 -5.88 -5.08 -2.21
C ILE A 159 -7.22 -4.49 -1.77
N VAL A 160 -8.31 -5.02 -2.32
CA VAL A 160 -9.69 -4.61 -2.00
C VAL A 160 -10.23 -5.38 -0.79
N THR A 161 -9.87 -6.66 -0.66
CA THR A 161 -10.18 -7.46 0.53
C THR A 161 -9.34 -8.74 0.54
N SER A 162 -9.28 -9.40 1.69
CA SER A 162 -8.63 -10.70 1.87
C SER A 162 -9.35 -11.48 2.95
N PHE A 163 -9.57 -12.77 2.73
CA PHE A 163 -10.22 -13.62 3.72
C PHE A 163 -9.86 -15.11 3.56
N PRO A 164 -9.89 -15.88 4.66
CA PRO A 164 -9.91 -17.33 4.60
C PRO A 164 -11.26 -17.83 4.07
N TYR A 165 -11.25 -18.85 3.22
CA TYR A 165 -12.44 -19.47 2.64
C TYR A 165 -12.35 -20.99 2.65
#